data_AF-A0A5C1QFY5-F1
#
_entry.id   AF-A0A5C1QFY5-F1
#
_cell.length_a   1.000
_cell.length_b   1.000
_cell.length_c   1.000
_cell.angle_alpha   90.00
_cell.angle_beta   90.00
_cell.angle_gamma   90.00
#
_symmetry.space_group_name_H-M   'P 1'
#
loop_
_entity.id
_entity.type
_entity.pdbx_description
1 polymer ?
#
loop_
_entity_poly.entity_id
_entity_poly.type
_entity_poly.pdbx_seq_one_letter_code
_entity_poly.pdbx_strand_id
1 'polypeptide(L)'
;MRNFIFFLVTVVLVGCDNFETVINQQLDITPPFLNNVDTVTVNKLEIISNEDITFISESYISREGLLIKSINSQGSKISIEFSSDLIPGKEYLSEFRIEDKNRNTLSFISKFYGFNPRLPNLIINEFITKGSKTNPNKVELYIKEGGNLSGVTLFNGTSSSYDSIFIFPDIEVTAGEYIVIRTVSDNYPTPCIEIDNINIEHDKKFIQGVRDIRIDNFKLSSTNGVISIYDSPFGKPLDVVIYSKNRNDDTKNNRNFGLKKTLDRIDEVSDIDMWIGESEYLFPDDVIYIGDSTTTRSLNRVGFNDQNSREDWITVESRQSSFGFVNSLLEY
;
A
#
# COMPACT_ATOMS: atom_id res chain seq x y z
N MET A 1 -30.73 56.85 -81.59
CA MET A 1 -31.73 56.77 -80.50
C MET A 1 -31.25 55.71 -79.51
N ARG A 2 -31.19 56.08 -78.23
CA ARG A 2 -30.53 55.34 -77.13
C ARG A 2 -31.33 54.10 -76.73
N ASN A 3 -30.74 52.91 -76.84
CA ASN A 3 -31.26 51.69 -76.19
C ASN A 3 -30.66 51.62 -74.77
N PHE A 4 -31.51 51.73 -73.76
CA PHE A 4 -31.18 51.41 -72.37
C PHE A 4 -31.43 49.92 -72.16
N ILE A 5 -30.36 49.14 -71.95
CA ILE A 5 -30.45 47.77 -71.44
C ILE A 5 -30.33 47.86 -69.92
N PHE A 6 -31.41 47.52 -69.22
CA PHE A 6 -31.41 47.32 -67.77
C PHE A 6 -30.64 46.02 -67.46
N PHE A 7 -29.50 46.13 -66.79
CA PHE A 7 -28.82 44.98 -66.18
C PHE A 7 -29.48 44.69 -64.83
N LEU A 8 -30.21 43.58 -64.77
CA LEU A 8 -30.73 43.02 -63.51
C LEU A 8 -29.56 42.33 -62.79
N VAL A 9 -29.05 42.93 -61.72
CA VAL A 9 -28.05 42.31 -60.85
C VAL A 9 -28.79 41.45 -59.83
N THR A 10 -28.79 40.14 -60.04
CA THR A 10 -29.24 39.17 -59.03
C THR A 10 -28.13 38.97 -58.00
N VAL A 11 -28.28 39.57 -56.82
CA VAL A 11 -27.41 39.32 -55.67
C VAL A 11 -27.80 37.95 -55.09
N VAL A 12 -26.96 36.94 -55.32
CA VAL A 12 -27.06 35.66 -54.61
C VAL A 12 -26.46 35.87 -53.21
N LEU A 13 -27.33 36.02 -52.22
CA LEU A 13 -26.95 35.93 -50.82
C LEU A 13 -26.58 34.48 -50.52
N VAL A 14 -25.28 34.20 -50.40
CA VAL A 14 -24.79 32.97 -49.81
C VAL A 14 -25.11 33.06 -48.32
N GLY A 15 -26.20 32.40 -47.91
CA GLY A 15 -26.52 32.21 -46.50
C GLY A 15 -25.38 31.44 -45.82
N CYS A 16 -25.00 31.88 -44.62
CA CYS A 16 -24.19 31.07 -43.73
C CYS A 16 -24.88 29.71 -43.56
N ASP A 17 -24.18 28.64 -43.91
CA ASP A 17 -24.56 27.30 -43.46
C ASP A 17 -24.64 27.36 -41.94
N ASN A 18 -25.84 27.13 -41.41
CA ASN A 18 -26.01 26.78 -40.02
C ASN A 18 -25.23 25.48 -39.82
N PHE A 19 -24.10 25.53 -39.12
CA PHE A 19 -23.55 24.35 -38.49
C PHE A 19 -24.60 23.88 -37.50
N GLU A 20 -25.48 22.98 -37.92
CA GLU A 20 -26.20 22.14 -36.99
C GLU A 20 -25.13 21.47 -36.14
N THR A 21 -25.08 21.84 -34.86
CA THR A 21 -24.32 21.08 -33.89
C THR A 21 -25.05 19.76 -33.76
N VAL A 22 -24.72 18.81 -34.63
CA VAL A 22 -25.16 17.42 -34.50
C VAL A 22 -24.39 16.87 -33.31
N ILE A 23 -24.86 17.20 -32.10
CA ILE A 23 -24.50 16.46 -30.90
C ILE A 23 -25.21 15.12 -31.09
N ASN A 24 -24.52 14.20 -31.75
CA ASN A 24 -24.96 12.82 -31.81
C ASN A 24 -24.89 12.30 -30.38
N GLN A 25 -26.03 12.22 -29.68
CA GLN A 25 -26.15 11.94 -28.24
C GLN A 25 -25.69 10.53 -27.84
N GLN A 26 -25.03 9.79 -28.75
CA GLN A 26 -24.54 8.42 -28.58
C GLN A 26 -23.03 8.28 -28.63
N LEU A 27 -22.26 9.36 -28.86
CA LEU A 27 -20.80 9.27 -28.85
C LEU A 27 -20.29 9.43 -27.41
N ASP A 28 -19.60 8.42 -26.92
CA ASP A 28 -18.80 8.52 -25.69
C ASP A 28 -17.69 9.55 -25.89
N ILE A 29 -17.68 10.55 -25.01
CA ILE A 29 -16.74 11.67 -24.99
C ILE A 29 -15.88 11.65 -23.72
N THR A 30 -16.00 10.61 -22.91
CA THR A 30 -15.26 10.50 -21.65
C THR A 30 -13.98 9.71 -21.88
N PRO A 31 -12.82 10.19 -21.36
CA PRO A 31 -11.60 9.43 -21.43
C PRO A 31 -11.68 8.19 -20.52
N PRO A 32 -10.91 7.14 -20.83
CA PRO A 32 -10.84 5.96 -19.99
C PRO A 32 -10.35 6.31 -18.58
N PHE A 33 -10.83 5.57 -17.59
CA PHE A 33 -10.40 5.63 -16.19
C PHE A 33 -9.43 4.48 -15.88
N LEU A 34 -8.39 4.75 -15.08
CA LEU A 34 -7.42 3.75 -14.67
C LEU A 34 -7.85 3.07 -13.37
N ASN A 35 -7.92 1.75 -13.40
CA ASN A 35 -8.16 0.94 -12.23
C ASN A 35 -6.86 0.56 -11.52
N ASN A 36 -5.80 0.20 -12.28
CA ASN A 36 -4.53 -0.23 -11.69
C ASN A 36 -3.34 -0.07 -12.65
N VAL A 37 -2.14 0.11 -12.09
CA VAL A 37 -0.85 0.07 -12.78
C VAL A 37 0.15 -0.63 -11.87
N ASP A 38 0.52 -1.87 -12.18
CA ASP A 38 1.36 -2.67 -11.29
C ASP A 38 2.26 -3.67 -12.01
N THR A 39 3.36 -4.07 -11.39
CA THR A 39 4.26 -5.09 -11.95
C THR A 39 3.81 -6.48 -11.55
N VAL A 40 3.80 -7.40 -12.51
CA VAL A 40 3.32 -8.78 -12.29
C VAL A 40 4.43 -9.81 -12.40
N THR A 41 5.55 -9.44 -13.03
CA THR A 41 6.78 -10.23 -13.08
C THR A 41 7.98 -9.28 -13.06
N VAL A 42 9.19 -9.84 -13.00
CA VAL A 42 10.46 -9.09 -12.97
C VAL A 42 10.61 -8.06 -14.08
N ASN A 43 9.94 -8.21 -15.22
CA ASN A 43 10.06 -7.31 -16.36
C ASN A 43 8.72 -6.92 -16.99
N LYS A 44 7.58 -7.15 -16.32
CA LYS A 44 6.25 -6.93 -16.89
C LYS A 44 5.42 -6.01 -16.02
N LEU A 45 4.91 -4.93 -16.63
CA LEU A 45 3.94 -4.01 -16.08
C LEU A 45 2.56 -4.27 -16.69
N GLU A 46 1.51 -4.18 -15.90
CA GLU A 46 0.13 -4.26 -16.33
C GLU A 46 -0.61 -2.96 -16.00
N ILE A 47 -1.36 -2.45 -16.97
CA ILE A 47 -2.25 -1.31 -16.84
C ILE A 47 -3.67 -1.82 -17.07
N ILE A 48 -4.58 -1.52 -16.14
CA ILE A 48 -5.98 -1.95 -16.17
C ILE A 48 -6.87 -0.72 -16.17
N SER A 49 -7.90 -0.71 -17.01
CA SER A 49 -8.91 0.35 -17.12
C SER A 49 -10.34 -0.18 -16.94
N ASN A 50 -11.31 0.73 -16.81
CA ASN A 50 -12.74 0.44 -16.79
C ASN A 50 -13.29 -0.05 -18.13
N GLU A 51 -12.58 0.20 -19.23
CA GLU A 51 -13.04 -0.10 -20.58
C GLU A 51 -11.89 -0.53 -21.51
N ASP A 52 -12.22 -0.87 -22.75
CA ASP A 52 -11.24 -1.34 -23.72
C ASP A 52 -10.26 -0.25 -24.15
N ILE A 53 -8.97 -0.51 -24.00
CA ILE A 53 -7.92 0.49 -24.21
C ILE A 53 -6.76 -0.04 -25.06
N THR A 54 -6.11 0.88 -25.76
CA THR A 54 -4.91 0.65 -26.57
C THR A 54 -3.78 1.57 -26.12
N PHE A 55 -2.54 1.12 -26.29
CA PHE A 55 -1.35 1.86 -25.87
C PHE A 55 -0.81 2.75 -26.99
N ILE A 56 -0.53 4.02 -26.70
CA ILE A 56 0.14 4.92 -27.66
C ILE A 56 1.65 4.89 -27.40
N SER A 57 2.32 3.92 -28.02
CA SER A 57 3.74 3.62 -27.73
C SER A 57 4.72 4.78 -27.92
N GLU A 58 4.49 5.66 -28.90
CA GLU A 58 5.36 6.81 -29.19
C GLU A 58 5.38 7.88 -28.08
N SER A 59 4.45 7.79 -27.13
CA SER A 59 4.31 8.75 -26.02
C SER A 59 4.83 8.24 -24.68
N TYR A 60 5.42 7.04 -24.65
CA TYR A 60 6.00 6.49 -23.43
C TYR A 60 7.29 7.22 -23.05
N ILE A 61 7.39 7.65 -21.80
CA ILE A 61 8.59 8.26 -21.24
C ILE A 61 8.88 7.62 -19.89
N SER A 62 10.11 7.09 -19.73
CA SER A 62 10.60 6.58 -18.45
C SER A 62 11.61 7.52 -17.84
N ARG A 63 11.44 7.88 -16.57
CA ARG A 63 12.45 8.64 -15.83
C ARG A 63 13.75 7.84 -15.69
N GLU A 64 13.65 6.53 -15.50
CA GLU A 64 14.80 5.63 -15.33
C GLU A 64 15.36 5.11 -16.67
N GLY A 65 14.81 5.53 -17.81
CA GLY A 65 15.26 5.10 -19.13
C GLY A 65 14.93 3.64 -19.46
N LEU A 66 13.85 3.09 -18.87
CA LEU A 66 13.37 1.77 -19.23
C LEU A 66 12.98 1.72 -20.71
N LEU A 67 13.31 0.61 -21.37
CA LEU A 67 12.96 0.37 -22.77
C LEU A 67 11.86 -0.68 -22.84
N ILE A 68 10.81 -0.40 -23.60
CA ILE A 68 9.74 -1.34 -23.87
C ILE A 68 10.20 -2.31 -24.95
N LYS A 69 10.12 -3.61 -24.65
CA LYS A 69 10.39 -4.72 -25.56
C LYS A 69 9.14 -5.11 -26.35
N SER A 70 8.01 -5.23 -25.66
CA SER A 70 6.74 -5.62 -26.29
C SER A 70 5.54 -5.03 -25.55
N ILE A 71 4.43 -4.85 -26.28
CA ILE A 71 3.15 -4.37 -25.74
C ILE A 71 2.04 -5.30 -26.25
N ASN A 72 1.15 -5.72 -25.35
CA ASN A 72 -0.05 -6.47 -25.69
C ASN A 72 -1.27 -5.78 -25.07
N SER A 73 -2.21 -5.34 -25.90
CA SER A 73 -3.47 -4.74 -25.49
C SER A 73 -4.61 -5.74 -25.72
N GLN A 74 -5.29 -6.13 -24.65
CA GLN A 74 -6.41 -7.06 -24.69
C GLN A 74 -7.56 -6.56 -23.82
N GLY A 75 -8.65 -6.13 -24.46
CA GLY A 75 -9.80 -5.55 -23.77
C GLY A 75 -9.37 -4.36 -22.93
N SER A 76 -9.70 -4.38 -21.64
CA SER A 76 -9.36 -3.33 -20.67
C SER A 76 -7.98 -3.42 -20.05
N LYS A 77 -7.10 -4.28 -20.58
CA LYS A 77 -5.79 -4.56 -20.02
C LYS A 77 -4.68 -4.36 -21.04
N ILE A 78 -3.63 -3.65 -20.63
CA ILE A 78 -2.38 -3.49 -21.39
C ILE A 78 -1.26 -4.16 -20.60
N SER A 79 -0.51 -5.03 -21.26
CA SER A 79 0.70 -5.66 -20.75
C SER A 79 1.92 -5.07 -21.45
N ILE A 80 2.84 -4.47 -20.70
CA ILE A 80 4.09 -3.92 -21.18
C ILE A 80 5.23 -4.79 -20.67
N GLU A 81 6.04 -5.32 -21.58
CA GLU A 81 7.27 -6.05 -21.24
C GLU A 81 8.47 -5.13 -21.46
N PHE A 82 9.34 -5.02 -20.47
CA PHE A 82 10.58 -4.25 -20.55
C PHE A 82 11.74 -5.11 -21.07
N SER A 83 12.72 -4.45 -21.69
CA SER A 83 13.93 -5.09 -22.23
C SER A 83 14.90 -5.59 -21.16
N SER A 84 14.76 -5.12 -19.93
CA SER A 84 15.57 -5.52 -18.77
C SER A 84 14.68 -5.79 -17.57
N ASP A 85 15.14 -6.65 -16.68
CA ASP A 85 14.51 -6.86 -15.40
C ASP A 85 14.53 -5.56 -14.57
N LEU A 86 13.42 -5.32 -13.88
CA LEU A 86 13.28 -4.30 -12.88
C LEU A 86 13.98 -4.75 -11.59
N ILE A 87 14.59 -3.81 -10.88
CA ILE A 87 15.22 -4.08 -9.59
C ILE A 87 14.10 -4.25 -8.55
N PRO A 88 14.02 -5.37 -7.83
CA PRO A 88 13.01 -5.60 -6.81
C PRO A 88 12.90 -4.43 -5.82
N GLY A 89 11.68 -4.00 -5.52
CA GLY A 89 11.40 -2.93 -4.56
C GLY A 89 11.83 -1.52 -4.97
N LYS A 90 12.48 -1.35 -6.13
CA LYS A 90 12.85 -0.01 -6.63
C LYS A 90 11.61 0.71 -7.18
N GLU A 91 11.41 1.97 -6.78
CA GLU A 91 10.41 2.86 -7.39
C GLU A 91 10.85 3.27 -8.81
N TYR A 92 9.91 3.17 -9.75
CA TYR A 92 10.01 3.67 -11.11
C TYR A 92 8.91 4.69 -11.37
N LEU A 93 9.20 5.67 -12.22
CA LEU A 93 8.24 6.69 -12.63
C LEU A 93 8.19 6.74 -14.16
N SER A 94 7.01 6.56 -14.73
CA SER A 94 6.84 6.63 -16.18
C SER A 94 5.56 7.36 -16.55
N GLU A 95 5.62 8.07 -17.67
CA GLU A 95 4.49 8.67 -18.35
C GLU A 95 3.96 7.69 -19.40
N PHE A 96 2.65 7.54 -19.43
CA PHE A 96 1.92 6.66 -20.31
C PHE A 96 0.79 7.43 -20.99
N ARG A 97 0.40 6.96 -22.17
CA ARG A 97 -0.82 7.40 -22.82
C ARG A 97 -1.58 6.21 -23.38
N ILE A 98 -2.88 6.23 -23.12
CA ILE A 98 -3.82 5.22 -23.59
C ILE A 98 -4.96 5.88 -24.35
N GLU A 99 -5.60 5.11 -25.22
CA GLU A 99 -6.73 5.53 -26.06
C GLU A 99 -7.82 4.45 -26.03
N ASP A 100 -9.07 4.86 -25.88
CA ASP A 100 -10.24 3.97 -25.94
C ASP A 100 -10.69 3.70 -27.41
N LYS A 101 -11.81 2.99 -27.59
CA LYS A 101 -12.37 2.73 -28.93
C LYS A 101 -12.95 3.98 -29.62
N ASN A 102 -13.30 5.00 -28.84
CA ASN A 102 -13.90 6.25 -29.29
C ASN A 102 -12.86 7.36 -29.55
N ARG A 103 -11.58 7.05 -29.37
CA ARG A 103 -10.43 7.96 -29.46
C ARG A 103 -10.33 9.01 -28.36
N ASN A 104 -11.01 8.79 -27.24
CA ASN A 104 -10.71 9.57 -26.05
C ASN A 104 -9.38 9.07 -25.48
N THR A 105 -8.49 10.01 -25.14
CA THR A 105 -7.14 9.68 -24.67
C THR A 105 -6.94 10.09 -23.22
N LEU A 106 -6.23 9.26 -22.46
CA LEU A 106 -5.73 9.60 -21.12
C LEU A 106 -4.20 9.59 -21.14
N SER A 107 -3.58 10.72 -20.78
CA SER A 107 -2.16 10.81 -20.44
C SER A 107 -2.01 10.84 -18.92
N PHE A 108 -1.10 10.04 -18.38
CA PHE A 108 -0.90 9.96 -16.94
C PHE A 108 0.54 9.58 -16.59
N ILE A 109 0.96 9.98 -15.40
CA ILE A 109 2.23 9.56 -14.81
C ILE A 109 1.88 8.55 -13.72
N SER A 110 2.50 7.38 -13.77
CA SER A 110 2.34 6.37 -12.73
C SER A 110 3.66 5.99 -12.09
N LYS A 111 3.58 5.74 -10.78
CA LYS A 111 4.63 5.10 -9.99
C LYS A 111 4.35 3.61 -9.96
N PHE A 112 5.40 2.81 -10.09
CA PHE A 112 5.33 1.36 -9.89
C PHE A 112 6.64 0.88 -9.27
N TYR A 113 6.62 -0.30 -8.66
CA TYR A 113 7.78 -0.86 -7.99
C TYR A 113 8.24 -2.12 -8.72
N GLY A 114 9.55 -2.37 -8.76
CA GLY A 114 10.06 -3.60 -9.34
C GLY A 114 9.56 -4.83 -8.57
N PHE A 115 9.07 -5.83 -9.31
CA PHE A 115 8.52 -7.07 -8.75
C PHE A 115 9.58 -7.85 -7.96
N ASN A 116 9.23 -8.29 -6.76
CA ASN A 116 10.07 -9.16 -5.94
C ASN A 116 9.64 -10.64 -6.10
N PRO A 117 10.41 -11.48 -6.81
CA PRO A 117 10.05 -12.88 -7.02
C PRO A 117 10.37 -13.79 -5.81
N ARG A 118 11.02 -13.26 -4.77
CA ARG A 118 11.49 -14.03 -3.60
C ARG A 118 10.88 -13.49 -2.32
N LEU A 119 9.61 -13.11 -2.33
CA LEU A 119 8.91 -12.64 -1.12
C LEU A 119 8.98 -13.71 -0.02
N PRO A 120 9.42 -13.35 1.21
CA PRO A 120 9.34 -14.24 2.35
C PRO A 120 7.90 -14.40 2.82
N ASN A 121 7.61 -15.50 3.51
CA ASN A 121 6.40 -15.62 4.30
C ASN A 121 6.70 -15.06 5.69
N LEU A 122 6.01 -13.99 6.08
CA LEU A 122 6.22 -13.31 7.36
C LEU A 122 4.91 -12.90 8.00
N ILE A 123 4.96 -12.67 9.31
CA ILE A 123 3.82 -12.16 10.09
C ILE A 123 4.30 -11.11 11.09
N ILE A 124 3.41 -10.21 11.48
CA ILE A 124 3.54 -9.35 12.65
C ILE A 124 3.44 -10.25 13.88
N ASN A 125 4.47 -10.21 14.73
CA ASN A 125 4.63 -11.16 15.84
C ASN A 125 4.44 -10.53 17.23
N GLU A 126 4.96 -9.33 17.45
CA GLU A 126 4.88 -8.62 18.72
C GLU A 126 4.90 -7.11 18.49
N PHE A 127 4.12 -6.31 19.23
CA PHE A 127 4.17 -4.86 19.09
C PHE A 127 3.85 -4.06 20.37
N ILE A 128 4.31 -2.80 20.39
CA ILE A 128 4.01 -1.81 21.44
C ILE A 128 3.52 -0.50 20.81
N THR A 129 2.28 -0.12 21.13
CA THR A 129 1.63 1.12 20.66
C THR A 129 1.79 2.30 21.60
N LYS A 130 2.10 2.07 22.88
CA LYS A 130 2.27 3.12 23.90
C LYS A 130 3.75 3.32 24.23
N GLY A 131 4.54 3.67 23.21
CA GLY A 131 5.98 3.91 23.36
C GLY A 131 6.31 5.10 24.27
N SER A 132 7.52 5.10 24.83
CA SER A 132 8.14 6.19 25.57
C SER A 132 9.54 6.48 25.03
N LYS A 133 10.20 7.51 25.59
CA LYS A 133 11.59 7.84 25.25
C LYS A 133 12.57 6.66 25.42
N THR A 134 12.32 5.81 26.43
CA THR A 134 13.21 4.70 26.78
C THR A 134 12.74 3.35 26.25
N ASN A 135 11.48 3.23 25.84
CA ASN A 135 10.96 2.08 25.11
C ASN A 135 10.01 2.56 24.01
N PRO A 136 10.54 2.88 22.81
CA PRO A 136 9.76 3.48 21.73
C PRO A 136 8.67 2.55 21.21
N ASN A 137 7.82 3.08 20.31
CA ASN A 137 6.98 2.22 19.50
C ASN A 137 7.84 1.24 18.72
N LYS A 138 7.39 -0.01 18.68
CA LYS A 138 8.08 -1.07 17.97
C LYS A 138 7.10 -2.14 17.52
N VAL A 139 7.45 -2.74 16.39
CA VAL A 139 6.76 -3.84 15.74
C VAL A 139 7.82 -4.87 15.40
N GLU A 140 7.54 -6.12 15.72
CA GLU A 140 8.36 -7.24 15.34
C GLU A 140 7.69 -8.04 14.23
N LEU A 141 8.50 -8.44 13.27
CA LEU A 141 8.15 -9.42 12.27
C LEU A 141 8.85 -10.75 12.55
N TYR A 142 8.14 -11.85 12.33
CA TYR A 142 8.69 -13.20 12.34
C TYR A 142 8.68 -13.77 10.93
N ILE A 143 9.83 -14.30 10.50
CA ILE A 143 9.99 -14.90 9.17
C ILE A 143 9.65 -16.38 9.23
N LYS A 144 8.49 -16.77 8.69
CA LYS A 144 8.04 -18.17 8.60
C LYS A 144 8.78 -18.92 7.50
N GLU A 145 8.99 -18.28 6.36
CA GLU A 145 9.77 -18.81 5.23
C GLU A 145 10.73 -17.75 4.71
N GLY A 146 11.97 -18.14 4.43
CA GLY A 146 13.02 -17.24 3.99
C GLY A 146 12.77 -16.65 2.60
N GLY A 147 13.47 -15.57 2.29
CA GLY A 147 13.30 -14.81 1.05
C GLY A 147 14.05 -13.49 1.12
N ASN A 148 13.54 -12.51 0.38
CA ASN A 148 14.10 -11.18 0.25
C ASN A 148 13.02 -10.14 0.54
N LEU A 149 13.32 -9.16 1.38
CA LEU A 149 12.36 -8.13 1.80
C LEU A 149 12.27 -6.93 0.83
N SER A 150 12.98 -6.91 -0.29
CA SER A 150 12.95 -5.79 -1.23
C SER A 150 11.54 -5.38 -1.59
N GLY A 151 11.17 -4.14 -1.28
CA GLY A 151 9.86 -3.59 -1.61
C GLY A 151 8.75 -3.95 -0.62
N VAL A 152 8.92 -4.98 0.21
CA VAL A 152 7.98 -5.27 1.30
C VAL A 152 7.76 -3.98 2.09
N THR A 153 6.52 -3.70 2.45
CA THR A 153 6.15 -2.39 2.97
C THR A 153 5.35 -2.52 4.25
N LEU A 154 5.83 -1.88 5.31
CA LEU A 154 5.16 -1.73 6.59
C LEU A 154 4.42 -0.40 6.63
N PHE A 155 3.11 -0.46 6.84
CA PHE A 155 2.25 0.71 7.03
C PHE A 155 1.76 0.81 8.47
N ASN A 156 1.74 2.03 8.99
CA ASN A 156 0.86 2.43 10.08
C ASN A 156 -0.47 2.92 9.47
N GLY A 157 -1.33 1.96 9.12
CA GLY A 157 -2.54 2.13 8.33
C GLY A 157 -2.66 1.03 7.28
N THR A 158 -3.15 1.39 6.10
CA THR A 158 -3.27 0.56 4.89
C THR A 158 -2.53 1.22 3.73
N SER A 159 -2.40 0.54 2.58
CA SER A 159 -1.76 1.11 1.39
C SER A 159 -2.51 2.34 0.85
N SER A 160 -3.83 2.37 0.99
CA SER A 160 -4.67 3.51 0.55
C SER A 160 -4.67 4.68 1.56
N SER A 161 -4.47 4.39 2.85
CA SER A 161 -4.58 5.37 3.94
C SER A 161 -3.64 5.04 5.08
N TYR A 162 -2.54 5.79 5.21
CA TYR A 162 -1.53 5.56 6.25
C TYR A 162 -1.05 6.87 6.90
N ASP A 163 -0.57 6.75 8.14
CA ASP A 163 0.08 7.84 8.87
C ASP A 163 1.61 7.80 8.73
N SER A 164 2.19 6.61 8.50
CA SER A 164 3.60 6.42 8.16
C SER A 164 3.80 5.14 7.36
N ILE A 165 4.85 5.11 6.55
CA ILE A 165 5.22 4.00 5.66
C ILE A 165 6.73 3.72 5.82
N PHE A 166 7.11 2.44 5.78
CA PHE A 166 8.49 2.01 5.67
C PHE A 166 8.60 0.94 4.58
N ILE A 167 9.44 1.18 3.59
CA ILE A 167 9.70 0.26 2.49
C ILE A 167 11.04 -0.42 2.79
N PHE A 168 11.02 -1.74 2.89
CA PHE A 168 12.21 -2.52 3.17
C PHE A 168 13.19 -2.45 1.98
N PRO A 169 14.49 -2.24 2.26
CA PRO A 169 15.51 -2.35 1.24
C PRO A 169 15.81 -3.81 0.92
N ASP A 170 16.80 -4.03 0.07
CA ASP A 170 17.29 -5.35 -0.29
C ASP A 170 17.95 -6.06 0.91
N ILE A 171 17.17 -6.94 1.56
CA ILE A 171 17.59 -7.70 2.74
C ILE A 171 17.16 -9.15 2.55
N GLU A 172 18.15 -10.05 2.53
CA GLU A 172 17.93 -11.50 2.64
C GLU A 172 17.58 -11.88 4.06
N VAL A 173 16.57 -12.76 4.18
CA VAL A 173 16.10 -13.29 5.46
C VAL A 173 15.91 -14.79 5.39
N THR A 174 16.20 -15.46 6.50
CA THR A 174 15.99 -16.90 6.65
C THR A 174 14.82 -17.20 7.58
N ALA A 175 14.23 -18.40 7.44
CA ALA A 175 13.15 -18.85 8.30
C ALA A 175 13.59 -18.91 9.77
N GLY A 176 12.75 -18.41 10.67
CA GLY A 176 13.05 -18.30 12.10
C GLY A 176 13.68 -16.98 12.52
N GLU A 177 14.03 -16.09 11.59
CA GLU A 177 14.55 -14.76 11.93
C GLU A 177 13.47 -13.84 12.50
N TYR A 178 13.90 -12.98 13.43
CA TYR A 178 13.11 -11.89 13.98
C TYR A 178 13.66 -10.55 13.50
N ILE A 179 12.75 -9.65 13.13
CA ILE A 179 13.08 -8.29 12.70
C ILE A 179 12.31 -7.32 13.57
N VAL A 180 13.03 -6.49 14.31
CA VAL A 180 12.43 -5.48 15.20
C VAL A 180 12.54 -4.12 14.53
N ILE A 181 11.40 -3.54 14.18
CA ILE A 181 11.28 -2.19 13.65
C ILE A 181 10.86 -1.28 14.79
N ARG A 182 11.63 -0.22 15.06
CA ARG A 182 11.34 0.75 16.13
C ARG A 182 11.55 2.18 15.67
N THR A 183 10.80 3.11 16.24
CA THR A 183 11.07 4.54 16.00
C THR A 183 12.34 4.96 16.73
N VAL A 184 13.10 5.89 16.13
CA VAL A 184 14.18 6.59 16.83
C VAL A 184 13.67 7.22 18.13
N SER A 185 14.55 7.35 19.12
CA SER A 185 14.23 7.98 20.41
C SER A 185 15.39 8.83 20.91
N ASP A 186 15.19 9.65 21.96
CA ASP A 186 16.24 10.51 22.52
C ASP A 186 17.53 9.74 22.87
N ASN A 187 17.41 8.46 23.26
CA ASN A 187 18.56 7.61 23.57
C ASN A 187 19.24 7.05 22.32
N TYR A 188 18.49 6.89 21.22
CA TYR A 188 18.91 6.30 19.95
C TYR A 188 18.39 7.16 18.79
N PRO A 189 18.92 8.38 18.62
CA PRO A 189 18.31 9.39 17.75
C PRO A 189 18.65 9.19 16.26
N THR A 190 19.48 8.20 15.93
CA THR A 190 19.97 8.00 14.57
C THR A 190 19.25 6.81 13.94
N PRO A 191 18.56 7.01 12.80
CA PRO A 191 18.05 5.91 12.00
C PRO A 191 19.16 4.94 11.62
N CYS A 192 18.83 3.66 11.59
CA CYS A 192 19.79 2.61 11.32
C CYS A 192 19.03 1.40 10.78
N ILE A 193 19.50 0.85 9.67
CA ILE A 193 18.98 -0.40 9.12
C ILE A 193 20.12 -1.38 9.18
N GLU A 194 19.99 -2.40 10.02
CA GLU A 194 20.97 -3.49 10.03
C GLU A 194 20.78 -4.37 8.80
N ILE A 195 21.71 -4.29 7.85
CA ILE A 195 21.71 -5.10 6.61
C ILE A 195 22.63 -6.31 6.79
N ASP A 196 23.90 -6.10 7.14
CA ASP A 196 24.94 -7.13 7.00
C ASP A 196 25.33 -7.84 8.30
N ASN A 197 25.18 -7.20 9.47
CA ASN A 197 25.70 -7.74 10.72
C ASN A 197 24.80 -7.51 11.94
N ILE A 198 23.94 -8.49 12.20
CA ILE A 198 23.00 -8.57 13.34
C ILE A 198 23.67 -9.01 14.66
N ASN A 199 25.00 -9.08 14.70
CA ASN A 199 25.77 -9.55 15.87
C ASN A 199 26.64 -8.47 16.51
N ILE A 200 26.61 -7.23 16.01
CA ILE A 200 27.38 -6.12 16.59
C ILE A 200 26.48 -5.29 17.49
N GLU A 201 26.83 -5.24 18.78
CA GLU A 201 26.16 -4.36 19.74
C GLU A 201 26.33 -2.89 19.31
N HIS A 202 25.21 -2.25 19.01
CA HIS A 202 25.18 -0.84 18.66
C HIS A 202 24.44 0.00 19.71
N ASP A 203 23.64 -0.63 20.60
CA ASP A 203 23.06 0.01 21.77
C ASP A 203 22.55 -0.94 22.87
N LYS A 204 22.06 -0.41 24.00
CA LYS A 204 21.59 -1.17 25.18
C LYS A 204 20.31 -1.99 24.96
N LYS A 205 19.61 -1.78 23.85
CA LYS A 205 18.41 -2.52 23.44
C LYS A 205 18.71 -3.49 22.30
N PHE A 206 19.97 -3.55 21.85
CA PHE A 206 20.46 -4.55 20.92
C PHE A 206 20.16 -5.96 21.44
N ILE A 207 19.71 -6.81 20.53
CA ILE A 207 19.53 -8.24 20.77
C ILE A 207 20.35 -8.97 19.72
N GLN A 208 21.29 -9.79 20.17
CA GLN A 208 22.15 -10.53 19.27
C GLN A 208 21.33 -11.50 18.40
N GLY A 209 21.58 -11.50 17.09
CA GLY A 209 20.90 -12.39 16.15
C GLY A 209 19.52 -11.89 15.71
N VAL A 210 19.15 -10.67 16.10
CA VAL A 210 17.89 -10.03 15.72
C VAL A 210 18.22 -8.82 14.87
N ARG A 211 17.50 -8.67 13.77
CA ARG A 211 17.69 -7.51 12.90
C ARG A 211 16.97 -6.31 13.48
N ASP A 212 17.72 -5.31 13.91
CA ASP A 212 17.15 -4.07 14.43
C ASP A 212 17.08 -2.98 13.34
N ILE A 213 15.89 -2.42 13.17
CA ILE A 213 15.59 -1.38 12.19
C ILE A 213 15.04 -0.16 12.93
N ARG A 214 15.83 0.90 12.98
CA ARG A 214 15.48 2.19 13.57
C ARG A 214 15.10 3.17 12.46
N ILE A 215 13.86 3.64 12.49
CA ILE A 215 13.31 4.54 11.47
C ILE A 215 12.72 5.80 12.09
N ASP A 216 12.71 6.88 11.31
CA ASP A 216 12.06 8.12 11.70
C ASP A 216 10.53 8.01 11.55
N ASN A 217 9.82 8.78 12.36
CA ASN A 217 8.37 9.03 12.22
C ASN A 217 7.47 7.78 12.25
N PHE A 218 7.92 6.65 12.81
CA PHE A 218 7.09 5.47 12.99
C PHE A 218 6.33 5.51 14.32
N LYS A 219 5.24 6.27 14.35
CA LYS A 219 4.45 6.50 15.57
C LYS A 219 3.08 5.85 15.50
N LEU A 220 2.95 4.71 16.17
CA LEU A 220 1.68 4.01 16.30
C LEU A 220 0.69 4.81 17.16
N SER A 221 -0.59 4.73 16.81
CA SER A 221 -1.68 5.30 17.62
C SER A 221 -1.77 4.58 18.96
N SER A 222 -1.88 5.32 20.07
CA SER A 222 -2.01 4.76 21.42
C SER A 222 -3.45 4.39 21.80
N THR A 223 -4.40 4.59 20.89
CA THR A 223 -5.82 4.28 21.07
C THR A 223 -6.28 3.20 20.10
N ASN A 224 -6.48 3.57 18.83
CA ASN A 224 -7.02 2.67 17.81
C ASN A 224 -6.17 2.80 16.54
N GLY A 225 -5.91 1.70 15.84
CA GLY A 225 -5.07 1.71 14.66
C GLY A 225 -5.04 0.37 13.91
N VAL A 226 -4.37 0.42 12.76
CA VAL A 226 -4.12 -0.70 11.86
C VAL A 226 -2.63 -0.69 11.57
N ILE A 227 -1.99 -1.85 11.62
CA ILE A 227 -0.61 -2.05 11.16
C ILE A 227 -0.68 -3.12 10.09
N SER A 228 -0.10 -2.86 8.93
CA SER A 228 -0.17 -3.82 7.82
C SER A 228 1.16 -3.95 7.10
N ILE A 229 1.40 -5.15 6.59
CA ILE A 229 2.52 -5.49 5.71
C ILE A 229 1.95 -5.76 4.32
N TYR A 230 2.58 -5.22 3.30
CA TYR A 230 2.27 -5.47 1.90
C TYR A 230 3.53 -5.97 1.17
N ASP A 231 3.35 -6.70 0.07
CA ASP A 231 4.47 -7.16 -0.78
C ASP A 231 5.23 -6.00 -1.45
N SER A 232 4.55 -4.87 -1.63
CA SER A 232 5.01 -3.63 -2.24
C SER A 232 4.07 -2.49 -1.85
N PRO A 233 4.44 -1.21 -2.05
CA PRO A 233 3.60 -0.09 -1.64
C PRO A 233 2.20 -0.05 -2.28
N PHE A 234 2.02 -0.67 -3.45
CA PHE A 234 0.73 -0.71 -4.17
C PHE A 234 0.20 -2.13 -4.40
N GLY A 235 0.89 -3.14 -3.87
CA GLY A 235 0.54 -4.53 -4.13
C GLY A 235 -0.38 -5.11 -3.08
N LYS A 236 -0.17 -6.38 -2.73
CA LYS A 236 -1.11 -7.14 -1.90
C LYS A 236 -0.72 -7.14 -0.43
N PRO A 237 -1.69 -7.15 0.50
CA PRO A 237 -1.41 -7.33 1.91
C PRO A 237 -0.85 -8.74 2.17
N LEU A 238 0.10 -8.83 3.09
CA LEU A 238 0.74 -10.06 3.56
C LEU A 238 0.28 -10.41 4.97
N ASP A 239 0.20 -9.43 5.88
CA ASP A 239 -0.35 -9.59 7.23
C ASP A 239 -0.88 -8.24 7.72
N VAL A 240 -1.91 -8.26 8.57
CA VAL A 240 -2.55 -7.08 9.13
C VAL A 240 -2.95 -7.33 10.58
N VAL A 241 -2.75 -6.32 11.44
CA VAL A 241 -3.31 -6.31 12.79
C VAL A 241 -4.14 -5.08 13.02
N ILE A 242 -5.30 -5.28 13.65
CA ILE A 242 -6.20 -4.20 14.06
C ILE A 242 -6.27 -4.15 15.58
N TYR A 243 -6.22 -2.95 16.14
CA TYR A 243 -6.25 -2.78 17.58
C TYR A 243 -7.09 -1.59 18.02
N SER A 244 -7.65 -1.69 19.23
CA SER A 244 -8.52 -0.68 19.81
C SER A 244 -8.37 -0.60 21.33
N LYS A 245 -8.44 0.60 21.89
CA LYS A 245 -8.59 0.84 23.33
C LYS A 245 -10.07 0.81 23.75
N ASN A 246 -10.95 0.97 22.78
CA ASN A 246 -12.38 1.11 23.01
C ASN A 246 -13.07 -0.25 23.12
N ARG A 247 -14.27 -0.24 23.69
CA ARG A 247 -15.21 -1.38 23.72
C ARG A 247 -16.42 -1.05 22.87
N ASN A 248 -17.22 -2.04 22.51
CA ASN A 248 -18.43 -1.79 21.72
C ASN A 248 -19.35 -0.78 22.42
N ASP A 249 -19.77 0.25 21.68
CA ASP A 249 -20.69 1.28 22.15
C ASP A 249 -21.46 1.85 20.95
N ASP A 250 -22.69 1.39 20.77
CA ASP A 250 -23.55 1.73 19.63
C ASP A 250 -24.02 3.19 19.65
N THR A 251 -23.79 3.92 20.75
CA THR A 251 -24.11 5.34 20.84
C THR A 251 -23.04 6.23 20.20
N LYS A 252 -21.90 5.65 19.84
CA LYS A 252 -20.73 6.37 19.32
C LYS A 252 -20.68 6.30 17.81
N ASN A 253 -20.31 7.42 17.21
CA ASN A 253 -20.01 7.48 15.79
C ASN A 253 -18.82 6.56 15.45
N ASN A 254 -18.74 6.20 14.16
CA ASN A 254 -17.65 5.40 13.60
C ASN A 254 -17.44 4.06 14.33
N ARG A 255 -18.53 3.38 14.74
CA ARG A 255 -18.52 2.13 15.52
C ARG A 255 -17.61 2.19 16.75
N ASN A 256 -17.47 3.38 17.35
CA ASN A 256 -16.56 3.65 18.46
C ASN A 256 -15.05 3.41 18.18
N PHE A 257 -14.59 3.41 16.92
CA PHE A 257 -13.14 3.42 16.60
C PHE A 257 -12.51 4.82 16.62
N GLY A 258 -13.28 5.84 16.96
CA GLY A 258 -12.80 7.21 17.06
C GLY A 258 -12.88 7.95 15.73
N LEU A 259 -11.76 8.09 15.01
CA LEU A 259 -11.70 8.88 13.79
C LEU A 259 -12.29 8.11 12.60
N LYS A 260 -12.95 8.82 11.67
CA LYS A 260 -13.48 8.22 10.43
C LYS A 260 -12.38 7.51 9.63
N LYS A 261 -11.20 8.13 9.49
CA LYS A 261 -10.05 7.52 8.79
C LYS A 261 -9.64 6.15 9.37
N THR A 262 -9.84 5.93 10.67
CA THR A 262 -9.50 4.65 11.31
C THR A 262 -10.56 3.61 10.96
N LEU A 263 -11.83 4.00 10.91
CA LEU A 263 -12.91 3.14 10.45
C LEU A 263 -12.71 2.73 8.99
N ASP A 264 -12.43 3.69 8.11
CA ASP A 264 -12.24 3.44 6.68
C ASP A 264 -11.10 2.44 6.43
N ARG A 265 -10.00 2.53 7.20
CA ARG A 265 -8.89 1.55 7.17
C ARG A 265 -9.31 0.16 7.64
N ILE A 266 -10.16 0.08 8.67
CA ILE A 266 -10.64 -1.20 9.21
C ILE A 266 -11.57 -1.88 8.21
N ASP A 267 -12.44 -1.11 7.56
CA ASP A 267 -13.33 -1.63 6.51
C ASP A 267 -12.55 -2.11 5.30
N GLU A 268 -11.53 -1.36 4.85
CA GLU A 268 -10.65 -1.82 3.78
C GLU A 268 -10.01 -3.18 4.07
N VAL A 269 -9.57 -3.42 5.32
CA VAL A 269 -8.97 -4.69 5.74
C VAL A 269 -10.01 -5.81 5.84
N SER A 270 -11.20 -5.50 6.32
CA SER A 270 -12.32 -6.44 6.41
C SER A 270 -12.84 -6.85 5.03
N ASP A 271 -12.95 -5.91 4.09
CA ASP A 271 -13.46 -6.12 2.73
C ASP A 271 -12.57 -7.07 1.90
N ILE A 272 -11.32 -7.24 2.30
CA ILE A 272 -10.33 -8.12 1.65
C ILE A 272 -9.98 -9.35 2.51
N ASP A 273 -10.79 -9.64 3.54
CA ASP A 273 -10.66 -10.81 4.43
C ASP A 273 -9.30 -10.92 5.16
N MET A 274 -8.61 -9.78 5.36
CA MET A 274 -7.34 -9.73 6.10
C MET A 274 -7.53 -9.54 7.60
N TRP A 275 -8.78 -9.38 8.07
CA TRP A 275 -9.16 -9.52 9.47
C TRP A 275 -10.59 -10.04 9.57
N ILE A 276 -10.83 -11.02 10.44
CA ILE A 276 -12.10 -11.72 10.60
C ILE A 276 -12.64 -11.44 12.00
N GLY A 277 -13.86 -10.91 12.07
CA GLY A 277 -14.63 -10.72 13.30
C GLY A 277 -15.86 -11.61 13.37
N GLU A 278 -16.68 -11.43 14.41
CA GLU A 278 -17.90 -12.24 14.59
C GLU A 278 -19.07 -11.79 13.69
N SER A 279 -19.05 -10.53 13.22
CA SER A 279 -20.10 -9.93 12.40
C SER A 279 -19.60 -9.45 11.04
N GLU A 280 -20.55 -9.10 10.14
CA GLU A 280 -20.28 -8.53 8.82
C GLU A 280 -19.39 -7.28 8.88
N TYR A 281 -19.60 -6.46 9.91
CA TYR A 281 -18.75 -5.30 10.19
C TYR A 281 -17.93 -5.57 11.45
N LEU A 282 -16.68 -5.12 11.45
CA LEU A 282 -15.83 -5.18 12.64
C LEU A 282 -16.25 -4.09 13.65
N PHE A 283 -16.26 -4.46 14.93
CA PHE A 283 -16.45 -3.59 16.08
C PHE A 283 -15.22 -3.68 17.02
N PRO A 284 -15.05 -2.73 17.96
CA PRO A 284 -13.89 -2.72 18.87
C PRO A 284 -13.62 -4.02 19.63
N ASP A 285 -14.64 -4.82 19.92
CA ASP A 285 -14.47 -6.11 20.59
C ASP A 285 -14.02 -7.26 19.66
N ASP A 286 -14.12 -7.09 18.33
CA ASP A 286 -13.60 -8.04 17.32
C ASP A 286 -12.09 -7.88 17.06
N VAL A 287 -11.47 -6.86 17.65
CA VAL A 287 -10.07 -6.51 17.40
C VAL A 287 -9.25 -6.58 18.68
N ILE A 288 -7.92 -6.45 18.54
CA ILE A 288 -7.02 -6.57 19.68
C ILE A 288 -7.28 -5.43 20.69
N TYR A 289 -7.66 -5.78 21.91
CA TYR A 289 -7.85 -4.79 22.97
C TYR A 289 -6.52 -4.34 23.56
N ILE A 290 -6.27 -3.02 23.54
CA ILE A 290 -5.02 -2.44 24.02
C ILE A 290 -5.18 -1.54 25.24
N GLY A 291 -6.32 -1.63 25.95
CA GLY A 291 -6.54 -0.88 27.18
C GLY A 291 -5.43 -1.13 28.21
N ASP A 292 -5.03 -2.39 28.34
CA ASP A 292 -4.05 -2.87 29.33
C ASP A 292 -2.60 -2.82 28.85
N SER A 293 -2.36 -2.61 27.55
CA SER A 293 -1.02 -2.42 27.00
C SER A 293 -0.36 -1.17 27.61
N THR A 294 0.95 -1.23 27.82
CA THR A 294 1.77 -0.13 28.34
C THR A 294 3.12 -0.12 27.63
N THR A 295 4.03 0.75 28.06
CA THR A 295 5.42 0.68 27.61
C THR A 295 6.10 -0.64 27.99
N THR A 296 5.58 -1.43 28.93
CA THR A 296 6.22 -2.70 29.36
C THR A 296 5.32 -3.91 29.21
N ARG A 297 4.12 -3.74 28.64
CA ARG A 297 3.17 -4.80 28.29
C ARG A 297 2.91 -4.73 26.78
N SER A 298 3.57 -5.60 26.05
CA SER A 298 3.41 -5.78 24.61
C SER A 298 2.21 -6.65 24.30
N LEU A 299 1.86 -6.65 23.02
CA LEU A 299 0.83 -7.48 22.43
C LEU A 299 1.54 -8.57 21.65
N ASN A 300 1.35 -9.82 22.05
CA ASN A 300 2.04 -10.98 21.49
C ASN A 300 1.06 -11.83 20.71
N ARG A 301 1.49 -12.29 19.54
CA ARG A 301 0.78 -13.32 18.81
C ARG A 301 0.93 -14.68 19.51
N VAL A 302 -0.16 -15.43 19.66
CA VAL A 302 -0.18 -16.75 20.29
C VAL A 302 0.04 -17.82 19.21
N GLY A 303 1.29 -18.27 19.11
CA GLY A 303 1.67 -19.26 18.09
C GLY A 303 1.78 -18.67 16.69
N PHE A 304 1.87 -19.56 15.69
CA PHE A 304 2.15 -19.20 14.29
C PHE A 304 1.01 -19.55 13.31
N ASN A 305 -0.10 -20.07 13.85
CA ASN A 305 -1.31 -20.30 13.07
C ASN A 305 -2.14 -19.02 13.12
N ASP A 306 -2.21 -18.33 11.99
CA ASP A 306 -2.89 -17.05 11.87
C ASP A 306 -4.34 -17.28 11.46
N GLN A 307 -5.28 -16.86 12.30
CA GLN A 307 -6.71 -16.88 12.01
C GLN A 307 -7.19 -15.50 11.53
N ASN A 308 -6.27 -14.54 11.36
CA ASN A 308 -6.55 -13.15 11.06
C ASN A 308 -7.54 -12.54 12.06
N SER A 309 -7.40 -12.87 13.35
CA SER A 309 -8.41 -12.53 14.36
C SER A 309 -7.77 -12.06 15.66
N ARG A 310 -8.59 -11.50 16.55
CA ARG A 310 -8.11 -11.05 17.87
C ARG A 310 -7.68 -12.22 18.76
N GLU A 311 -8.21 -13.42 18.52
CA GLU A 311 -7.93 -14.65 19.27
C GLU A 311 -6.47 -15.09 19.11
N ASP A 312 -5.81 -14.61 18.05
CA ASP A 312 -4.39 -14.84 17.82
C ASP A 312 -3.51 -13.99 18.74
N TRP A 313 -4.06 -13.15 19.63
CA TRP A 313 -3.29 -12.14 20.38
C TRP A 313 -3.60 -12.12 21.87
N ILE A 314 -2.55 -11.90 22.67
CA ILE A 314 -2.64 -11.65 24.11
C ILE A 314 -1.86 -10.40 24.50
N THR A 315 -2.30 -9.74 25.57
CA THR A 315 -1.47 -8.73 26.26
C THR A 315 -0.63 -9.44 27.31
N VAL A 316 0.70 -9.34 27.20
CA VAL A 316 1.59 -10.00 28.16
C VAL A 316 1.83 -9.18 29.41
N GLU A 317 2.20 -9.88 30.48
CA GLU A 317 2.55 -9.28 31.76
C GLU A 317 3.71 -8.29 31.67
N SER A 318 3.78 -7.41 32.66
CA SER A 318 4.82 -6.38 32.69
C SER A 318 6.22 -7.00 32.68
N ARG A 319 7.07 -6.56 31.75
CA ARG A 319 8.44 -7.05 31.52
C ARG A 319 8.52 -8.45 30.91
N GLN A 320 7.41 -8.98 30.40
CA GLN A 320 7.37 -10.24 29.65
C GLN A 320 7.42 -10.04 28.13
N SER A 321 7.75 -8.84 27.65
CA SER A 321 8.00 -8.61 26.22
C SER A 321 9.13 -9.48 25.71
N SER A 322 8.94 -10.08 24.55
CA SER A 322 9.75 -11.20 24.03
C SER A 322 10.43 -10.88 22.71
N PHE A 323 10.44 -9.62 22.29
CA PHE A 323 11.15 -9.16 21.08
C PHE A 323 12.50 -9.87 20.91
N GLY A 324 12.68 -10.50 19.74
CA GLY A 324 13.86 -11.27 19.36
C GLY A 324 13.80 -12.76 19.69
N PHE A 325 12.74 -13.20 20.35
CA PHE A 325 12.61 -14.54 20.92
C PHE A 325 11.20 -15.09 20.73
N VAL A 326 11.01 -16.35 21.15
CA VAL A 326 9.68 -16.97 21.19
C VAL A 326 8.76 -16.15 22.09
N ASN A 327 7.54 -15.88 21.60
CA ASN A 327 6.56 -15.08 22.31
C ASN A 327 6.27 -15.62 23.71
N SER A 328 6.27 -14.71 24.69
CA SER A 328 5.78 -15.03 26.04
C SER A 328 4.28 -15.34 26.00
N LEU A 329 3.87 -16.33 26.81
CA LEU A 329 2.48 -16.73 27.01
C LEU A 329 1.96 -16.36 28.41
N LEU A 330 2.71 -15.53 29.15
CA LEU A 330 2.30 -15.04 30.47
C LEU A 330 1.36 -13.84 30.30
N GLU A 331 0.07 -14.12 30.25
CA GLU A 331 -1.01 -13.15 30.09
C GLU A 331 -1.23 -12.29 31.35
N TYR A 332 -1.63 -11.04 31.14
CA TYR A 332 -1.96 -10.05 32.17
C TYR A 332 -3.39 -10.16 32.71
#